data_AF-W6TEU6-F1
#
_entry.id   AF-W6TEU6-F1
#
_cell.length_a   1.000
_cell.length_b   1.000
_cell.length_c   1.000
_cell.angle_alpha   90.00
_cell.angle_beta   90.00
_cell.angle_gamma   90.00
#
_symmetry.space_group_name_H-M   'P 1'
#
loop_
_entity.id
_entity.type
_entity.pdbx_description
1 polymer ?
#
loop_
_entity_poly.entity_id
_entity_poly.type
_entity_poly.pdbx_seq_one_letter_code
_entity_poly.pdbx_strand_id
1 'polypeptide(L)'
;MEFYFIVFILLFNDIFDTVGTLVGVATKGNMIDSDGNVRNAGKILLVDAIATTFGAVMGVSTVTTYIESSTGVAAGGRTGVTSIMTGILFVLSIFFCTFIYCCSN
;
A
#
# COMPACT_ATOMS: atom_id res chain seq x y z
N MET A 1 9.13 -22.90 -17.68
CA MET A 1 10.00 -21.76 -18.05
C MET A 1 9.22 -20.45 -18.00
N GLU A 2 8.04 -20.37 -18.62
CA GLU A 2 7.18 -19.16 -18.65
C GLU A 2 6.75 -18.60 -17.27
N PHE A 3 6.34 -19.46 -16.33
CA PHE A 3 5.85 -19.01 -15.01
C PHE A 3 6.91 -18.23 -14.23
N TYR A 4 8.16 -18.70 -14.24
CA TYR A 4 9.28 -18.03 -13.57
C TYR A 4 9.51 -16.62 -14.15
N PHE A 5 9.33 -16.46 -15.46
CA PHE A 5 9.47 -15.19 -16.15
C PHE A 5 8.38 -14.19 -15.72
N ILE A 6 7.12 -14.65 -15.63
CA ILE A 6 5.99 -13.84 -15.16
C ILE A 6 6.21 -13.39 -13.71
N VAL A 7 6.66 -14.29 -12.84
CA VAL A 7 6.97 -13.97 -11.44
C VAL A 7 8.06 -12.90 -11.36
N PHE A 8 9.13 -13.01 -12.15
CA PHE A 8 10.17 -11.99 -12.20
C PHE A 8 9.65 -10.64 -12.70
N ILE A 9 8.82 -10.61 -13.75
CA ILE A 9 8.23 -9.37 -14.26
C ILE A 9 7.35 -8.71 -13.21
N LEU A 10 6.47 -9.49 -12.56
CA LEU A 10 5.58 -8.98 -11.52
C LEU A 10 6.36 -8.47 -10.31
N LEU A 11 7.44 -9.15 -9.91
CA LEU A 11 8.33 -8.70 -8.84
C LEU A 11 8.96 -7.34 -9.17
N PHE A 12 9.51 -7.18 -10.39
CA PHE A 12 10.11 -5.90 -10.78
C PHE A 12 9.07 -4.79 -10.90
N ASN A 13 7.87 -5.10 -11.43
CA ASN A 13 6.76 -4.15 -11.49
C ASN A 13 6.38 -3.67 -10.08
N ASP A 14 6.19 -4.61 -9.14
CA ASP A 14 5.84 -4.33 -7.74
C ASP A 14 6.91 -3.46 -7.04
N ILE A 15 8.20 -3.80 -7.19
CA ILE A 15 9.30 -2.99 -6.62
C ILE A 15 9.26 -1.56 -7.18
N PHE A 16 9.09 -1.38 -8.49
CA PHE A 16 9.08 -0.05 -9.09
C PHE A 16 7.82 0.75 -8.74
N ASP A 17 6.67 0.10 -8.61
CA ASP A 17 5.44 0.74 -8.17
C ASP A 17 5.57 1.23 -6.73
N THR A 18 6.06 0.37 -5.82
CA THR A 18 6.31 0.74 -4.41
C THR A 18 7.37 1.83 -4.28
N VAL A 19 8.48 1.79 -5.04
CA VAL A 19 9.49 2.87 -5.02
C VAL A 19 8.92 4.17 -5.58
N GLY A 20 8.20 4.11 -6.70
CA GLY A 20 7.59 5.28 -7.33
C GLY A 20 6.56 5.96 -6.42
N THR A 21 5.68 5.18 -5.81
CA THR A 21 4.70 5.67 -4.84
C THR A 21 5.34 6.18 -3.57
N LEU A 22 6.35 5.50 -3.03
CA LEU A 22 7.13 5.93 -1.87
C LEU A 22 7.79 7.29 -2.07
N VAL A 23 8.48 7.50 -3.20
CA VAL A 23 9.10 8.78 -3.53
C VAL A 23 8.04 9.86 -3.75
N GLY A 24 6.95 9.54 -4.44
CA GLY A 24 5.84 10.46 -4.67
C GLY A 24 5.18 10.95 -3.38
N VAL A 25 4.84 10.02 -2.48
CA VAL A 25 4.21 10.31 -1.19
C VAL A 25 5.19 11.01 -0.24
N ALA A 26 6.45 10.57 -0.17
CA ALA A 26 7.45 11.19 0.71
C ALA A 26 7.76 12.64 0.32
N THR A 27 7.81 12.93 -0.98
CA THR A 27 8.01 14.29 -1.50
C THR A 27 6.85 15.21 -1.10
N LYS A 28 5.60 14.75 -1.26
CA LYS A 28 4.40 15.52 -0.89
C LYS A 28 4.23 15.67 0.63
N GLY A 29 4.69 14.70 1.40
CA GLY A 29 4.60 14.67 2.86
C GLY A 29 5.74 15.37 3.61
N ASN A 30 6.74 15.92 2.90
CA ASN A 30 7.97 16.48 3.49
C ASN A 30 8.70 15.45 4.40
N MET A 31 8.76 14.19 3.95
CA MET A 31 9.37 13.05 4.67
C MET A 31 10.73 12.64 4.09
N ILE A 32 11.35 13.55 3.34
CA ILE A 32 12.66 13.36 2.72
C ILE A 32 13.72 13.94 3.66
N ASP A 33 14.82 13.22 3.85
CA ASP A 33 15.93 13.63 4.68
C ASP A 33 16.78 14.73 4.01
N SER A 34 17.71 15.33 4.76
CA SER A 34 18.57 16.43 4.28
C SER A 34 19.45 16.03 3.09
N ASP A 35 19.70 14.73 2.95
CA ASP A 35 20.47 14.12 1.87
C ASP A 35 19.62 13.77 0.62
N GLY A 36 18.32 14.12 0.62
CA GLY A 36 17.40 13.81 -0.48
C GLY A 36 16.84 12.39 -0.45
N ASN A 37 17.16 11.61 0.58
CA ASN A 37 16.73 10.21 0.73
C ASN A 37 15.40 10.09 1.47
N VAL A 38 14.56 9.13 1.07
CA VAL A 38 13.32 8.85 1.80
C VAL A 38 13.64 8.14 3.12
N ARG A 39 13.17 8.74 4.22
CA ARG A 39 13.41 8.22 5.57
C ARG A 39 12.89 6.78 5.68
N ASN A 40 13.75 5.86 6.13
CA ASN A 40 13.43 4.45 6.33
C ASN A 40 12.93 3.70 5.06
N ALA A 41 13.35 4.09 3.85
CA ALA A 41 12.92 3.43 2.61
C ALA A 41 13.04 1.89 2.65
N GLY A 42 14.13 1.35 3.19
CA GLY A 42 14.31 -0.10 3.32
C GLY A 42 13.30 -0.77 4.25
N LYS A 43 12.86 -0.10 5.33
CA LYS A 43 11.79 -0.64 6.20
C LYS A 43 10.44 -0.61 5.50
N ILE A 44 10.18 0.42 4.68
CA ILE A 44 8.92 0.53 3.95
C ILE A 44 8.83 -0.58 2.90
N LEU A 45 9.90 -0.80 2.13
CA LEU A 45 9.99 -1.91 1.17
C LEU A 45 9.86 -3.29 1.83
N LEU A 46 10.40 -3.45 3.05
CA LEU A 46 10.24 -4.69 3.80
C LEU A 46 8.79 -4.91 4.28
N VAL A 47 8.10 -3.86 4.72
CA VAL A 47 6.69 -3.93 5.10
C VAL A 47 5.82 -4.26 3.90
N ASP A 48 6.10 -3.67 2.74
CA ASP A 48 5.41 -3.94 1.47
C ASP A 48 5.57 -5.40 1.03
N ALA A 49 6.80 -5.93 1.06
CA ALA A 49 7.06 -7.32 0.74
C ALA A 49 6.33 -8.31 1.68
N ILE A 50 6.27 -7.99 2.98
CA ILE A 50 5.51 -8.79 3.96
C ILE A 50 4.02 -8.71 3.66
N ALA A 51 3.49 -7.51 3.43
CA ALA A 51 2.08 -7.28 3.15
C ALA A 51 1.63 -8.00 1.87
N THR A 52 2.40 -7.88 0.79
CA THR A 52 2.16 -8.57 -0.48
C THR A 52 2.24 -10.08 -0.33
N THR A 53 3.24 -10.61 0.39
CA THR A 53 3.34 -12.05 0.62
C THR A 53 2.14 -12.56 1.41
N PHE A 54 1.72 -11.83 2.45
CA PHE A 54 0.56 -12.20 3.26
C PHE A 54 -0.74 -12.08 2.48
N GLY A 55 -0.90 -11.04 1.65
CA GLY A 55 -2.02 -10.86 0.73
C GLY A 55 -2.13 -11.97 -0.29
N ALA A 56 -1.00 -12.38 -0.89
CA ALA A 56 -0.94 -13.50 -1.82
C ALA A 56 -1.34 -14.83 -1.17
N VAL A 57 -0.94 -15.08 0.08
CA VAL A 57 -1.39 -16.26 0.86
C VAL A 57 -2.90 -16.23 1.10
N MET A 58 -3.48 -15.05 1.30
CA MET A 58 -4.93 -14.88 1.42
C MET A 58 -5.67 -14.86 0.06
N GLY A 59 -4.96 -15.05 -1.06
CA GLY A 59 -5.55 -15.04 -2.41
C GLY A 59 -5.94 -13.65 -2.91
N VAL A 60 -5.46 -12.59 -2.27
CA VAL A 60 -5.63 -11.19 -2.68
C VAL A 60 -4.51 -10.79 -3.65
N SER A 61 -4.79 -9.84 -4.53
CA SER A 61 -3.78 -9.24 -5.43
C SER A 61 -2.65 -8.57 -4.63
N THR A 62 -1.55 -8.22 -5.31
CA THR A 62 -0.42 -7.50 -4.72
C THR A 62 -0.88 -6.29 -3.90
N VAL A 63 -0.40 -6.21 -2.66
CA VAL A 63 -0.79 -5.18 -1.70
C VAL A 63 0.31 -4.12 -1.69
N THR A 64 0.05 -3.00 -2.36
CA THR A 64 1.03 -1.91 -2.47
C THR A 64 0.54 -0.60 -1.83
N THR A 65 1.43 0.38 -1.78
CA THR A 65 1.16 1.72 -1.25
C THR A 65 0.50 2.59 -2.33
N TYR A 66 -0.63 3.22 -2.02
CA TYR A 66 -1.36 4.03 -3.00
C TYR A 66 -0.75 5.43 -3.21
N ILE A 67 -0.52 5.83 -4.47
CA ILE A 67 -0.01 7.16 -4.82
C ILE A 67 -1.00 8.27 -4.45
N GLU A 68 -2.31 7.98 -4.51
CA GLU A 68 -3.39 8.89 -4.15
C GLU A 68 -3.35 9.27 -2.66
N SER A 69 -2.80 8.39 -1.82
CA SER A 69 -2.60 8.63 -0.38
C SER A 69 -1.67 9.82 -0.09
N SER A 70 -0.89 10.25 -1.08
CA SER A 70 -0.08 11.47 -0.99
C SER A 70 -0.89 12.71 -0.59
N THR A 71 -2.16 12.79 -1.02
CA THR A 71 -3.08 13.88 -0.63
C THR A 71 -3.43 13.83 0.85
N GLY A 72 -3.64 12.64 1.41
CA GLY A 72 -3.90 12.42 2.83
C GLY A 72 -2.69 12.75 3.70
N VAL A 73 -1.49 12.36 3.26
CA VAL A 73 -0.24 12.69 3.95
C VAL A 73 0.03 14.20 3.92
N ALA A 74 -0.20 14.85 2.77
CA ALA A 74 -0.09 16.31 2.64
C ALA A 74 -1.07 17.07 3.54
N ALA A 75 -2.30 16.55 3.71
CA ALA A 75 -3.31 17.10 4.61
C ALA A 75 -3.00 16.91 6.10
N GLY A 76 -1.99 16.10 6.46
CA GLY A 76 -1.56 15.90 7.85
C GLY A 76 -1.51 14.44 8.32
N GLY A 77 -1.86 13.46 7.48
CA GLY A 77 -1.83 12.02 7.78
C GLY A 77 -0.42 11.41 7.84
N ARG A 78 0.54 12.06 8.52
CA ARG A 78 1.96 11.64 8.52
C ARG A 78 2.29 10.62 9.62
N THR A 79 1.42 10.46 10.61
CA THR A 79 1.65 9.60 11.79
C THR A 79 1.18 8.15 11.57
N GLY A 80 0.54 7.85 10.45
CA GLY A 80 0.00 6.51 10.14
C GLY A 80 -1.34 6.17 10.82
N VAL A 81 -1.81 7.00 11.76
CA VAL A 81 -3.11 6.79 12.44
C VAL A 81 -4.27 6.84 11.44
N THR A 82 -4.17 7.69 10.42
CA THR A 82 -5.13 7.76 9.32
C THR A 82 -5.22 6.42 8.58
N SER A 83 -4.07 5.80 8.26
CA SER A 83 -4.01 4.51 7.59
C SER A 83 -4.63 3.38 8.43
N ILE A 84 -4.39 3.39 9.74
CA ILE A 84 -5.00 2.41 10.67
C ILE A 84 -6.52 2.56 10.69
N MET A 85 -7.01 3.80 10.82
CA MET A 85 -8.45 4.08 10.82
C MET A 85 -9.08 3.64 9.50
N THR A 86 -8.47 3.98 8.36
CA THR A 86 -8.95 3.53 7.05
C THR A 86 -9.05 2.01 6.96
N GLY A 87 -8.04 1.27 7.45
CA GLY A 87 -8.07 -0.20 7.48
C GLY A 87 -9.20 -0.76 8.34
N ILE A 88 -9.41 -0.21 9.54
CA ILE A 88 -10.52 -0.62 10.43
C ILE A 88 -11.88 -0.34 9.78
N LEU A 89 -12.05 0.84 9.17
CA LEU A 89 -13.27 1.20 8.45
C LEU A 89 -13.53 0.27 7.26
N PHE A 90 -12.47 -0.19 6.58
CA PHE A 90 -12.60 -1.13 5.47
C PHE A 90 -13.05 -2.52 5.95
N VAL A 91 -12.48 -3.01 7.06
CA VAL A 91 -12.92 -4.25 7.70
C VAL A 91 -14.38 -4.16 8.17
N LEU A 92 -14.77 -3.05 8.78
CA LEU A 92 -16.17 -2.79 9.15
C LEU A 92 -17.08 -2.75 7.92
N SER A 93 -16.62 -2.14 6.81
CA SER A 93 -17.40 -2.06 5.58
C SER A 93 -17.71 -3.42 4.98
N ILE A 94 -16.89 -4.45 5.17
CA ILE A 94 -17.18 -5.82 4.72
C ILE A 94 -18.46 -6.37 5.38
N PHE A 95 -18.67 -6.09 6.67
CA PHE A 95 -19.88 -6.47 7.39
C PHE A 95 -21.12 -5.72 6.89
N PHE A 96 -21.00 -4.41 6.65
CA PHE A 96 -22.11 -3.61 6.10
C PHE A 96 -22.40 -3.95 4.63
N CYS A 97 -21.39 -4.30 3.83
CA CYS A 97 -21.56 -4.73 2.45
C CYS A 97 -22.41 -6.01 2.37
N THR A 98 -22.15 -6.99 3.24
CA THR A 98 -22.98 -8.20 3.35
C THR A 98 -24.44 -7.87 3.68
N PHE A 99 -24.69 -6.89 4.56
CA PHE A 99 -26.05 -6.46 4.90
C PHE A 99 -26.77 -5.78 3.73
N ILE A 100 -26.06 -4.93 2.97
CA ILE A 100 -26.61 -4.26 1.78
C ILE A 100 -26.92 -5.29 0.68
N TYR A 101 -26.02 -6.24 0.42
CA TYR A 101 -26.26 -7.31 -0.57
C TYR A 101 -27.45 -8.20 -0.19
N CYS A 102 -27.68 -8.44 1.10
CA CYS A 102 -28.84 -9.19 1.60
C CYS A 102 -30.17 -8.42 1.42
N CYS A 103 -30.14 -7.08 1.44
CA CYS A 103 -31.33 -6.25 1.25
C CYS A 103 -31.61 -5.90 -0.24
N SER A 104 -30.69 -6.24 -1.14
CA SER A 104 -30.79 -6.02 -2.58
C SER A 104 -31.36 -7.22 -3.37
N ASN A 105 -31.74 -8.31 -2.71
CA ASN A 105 -32.38 -9.51 -3.27
C ASN A 105 -33.63 -9.84 -2.45
#